data_AF-A0A1J3EFN0-F1
#
_entry.id   AF-A0A1J3EFN0-F1
#
_cell.length_a   1.000
_cell.length_b   1.000
_cell.length_c   1.000
_cell.angle_alpha   90.00
_cell.angle_beta   90.00
_cell.angle_gamma   90.00
#
_symmetry.space_group_name_H-M   'P 1'
#
loop_
_entity.id
_entity.type
_entity.pdbx_description
1 polymer ?
#
loop_
_entity_poly.entity_id
_entity_poly.type
_entity_poly.pdbx_seq_one_letter_code
_entity_poly.pdbx_strand_id
1 'polypeptide(L)'
;SLLKRHSRWVEFIETFPYVIKYKNGKDNAVADALPRRFILLSTLNAKLLGFEQIKELYETDSNFADIYQSCSKYASGRYVRQDGFLFYENRLCVPNCSLRA
;
A
#
# COMPACT_ATOMS: atom_id res chain seq x y z
N SER A 1 -6.42 -16.57 2.98
CA SER A 1 -7.13 -17.39 1.99
C SER A 1 -7.62 -16.49 0.87
N LEU A 2 -7.37 -16.84 -0.40
CA LEU A 2 -7.83 -16.12 -1.59
C LEU A 2 -9.33 -15.77 -1.54
N LEU A 3 -10.14 -16.65 -0.92
CA LEU A 3 -11.58 -16.46 -0.75
C LEU A 3 -11.99 -15.16 -0.03
N LYS A 4 -11.26 -14.69 1.00
CA LYS A 4 -11.67 -13.47 1.73
C LYS A 4 -11.53 -12.19 0.91
N ARG A 5 -10.55 -12.14 0.00
CA ARG A 5 -10.38 -11.00 -0.92
C ARG A 5 -11.37 -11.09 -2.07
N HIS A 6 -11.63 -12.31 -2.57
CA HIS A 6 -12.63 -12.55 -3.60
C HIS A 6 -14.04 -12.15 -3.15
N SER A 7 -14.46 -12.41 -1.91
CA SER A 7 -15.82 -12.04 -1.46
C SER A 7 -16.04 -10.53 -1.49
N ARG A 8 -15.08 -9.73 -1.00
CA ARG A 8 -15.18 -8.26 -1.02
C ARG A 8 -15.28 -7.67 -2.42
N TRP A 9 -14.57 -8.26 -3.39
CA TRP A 9 -14.64 -7.81 -4.79
C TRP A 9 -15.94 -8.21 -5.45
N VAL A 10 -16.49 -9.39 -5.14
CA VAL A 10 -17.80 -9.83 -5.65
C VAL A 10 -18.91 -8.93 -5.11
N GLU A 11 -18.95 -8.69 -3.79
CA GLU A 11 -19.93 -7.80 -3.15
C GLU A 11 -19.90 -6.38 -3.76
N PHE A 12 -18.71 -5.86 -4.07
CA PHE A 12 -18.56 -4.55 -4.71
C PHE A 12 -19.06 -4.54 -6.16
N ILE A 13 -18.69 -5.54 -6.97
CA ILE A 13 -19.10 -5.62 -8.39
C ILE A 13 -20.62 -5.79 -8.51
N GLU A 14 -21.24 -6.51 -7.58
CA GLU A 14 -22.70 -6.69 -7.50
C GLU A 14 -23.46 -5.37 -7.26
N THR A 15 -22.80 -4.29 -6.83
CA THR A 15 -23.44 -2.97 -6.70
C THR A 15 -23.68 -2.27 -8.04
N PHE A 16 -23.11 -2.77 -9.13
CA PHE A 16 -23.26 -2.19 -10.46
C PHE A 16 -24.11 -3.11 -11.36
N PRO A 17 -24.95 -2.56 -12.26
CA PRO A 17 -25.58 -3.38 -13.29
C PRO A 17 -24.52 -3.81 -14.31
N TYR A 18 -24.19 -5.11 -14.35
CA TYR A 18 -23.22 -5.68 -15.29
C TYR A 18 -23.75 -6.92 -16.01
N VAL A 19 -23.12 -7.24 -17.14
CA VAL A 19 -23.35 -8.49 -17.88
C VAL A 19 -22.00 -9.14 -18.14
N ILE A 20 -21.85 -10.40 -17.73
CA ILE A 20 -20.64 -11.18 -18.01
C ILE A 20 -20.70 -11.64 -19.47
N LYS A 21 -19.76 -11.17 -20.28
CA LYS A 21 -19.59 -11.61 -21.67
C LYS A 21 -18.16 -12.01 -21.92
N TYR A 22 -17.97 -13.17 -22.56
CA TYR A 22 -16.66 -13.55 -23.07
C TYR A 22 -16.26 -12.61 -24.21
N LYS A 23 -15.06 -12.04 -24.12
CA LYS A 23 -14.43 -11.29 -25.21
C LYS A 23 -13.21 -12.05 -25.69
N ASN A 24 -13.11 -12.24 -27.00
CA ASN A 24 -11.93 -12.83 -27.62
C ASN A 24 -10.75 -11.84 -27.46
N GLY A 25 -9.51 -12.33 -27.38
CA GLY A 25 -8.33 -11.50 -27.13
C GLY A 25 -8.15 -10.35 -28.13
N LYS A 26 -8.59 -10.52 -29.39
CA LYS A 26 -8.59 -9.43 -30.39
C LYS A 26 -9.50 -8.26 -29.99
N ASP A 27 -10.63 -8.53 -29.33
CA ASP A 27 -11.56 -7.52 -28.82
C ASP A 27 -11.14 -6.98 -27.45
N ASN A 28 -10.15 -7.64 -26.81
CA ASN A 28 -9.52 -7.19 -25.57
C ASN A 28 -8.27 -6.33 -25.80
N ALA A 29 -7.97 -5.99 -27.06
CA ALA A 29 -6.77 -5.26 -27.46
C ALA A 29 -6.55 -3.96 -26.66
N VAL A 30 -7.61 -3.26 -26.24
CA VAL A 30 -7.48 -2.05 -25.40
C VAL A 30 -7.01 -2.38 -23.98
N ALA A 31 -7.55 -3.44 -23.37
CA ALA A 31 -7.12 -3.87 -22.04
C ALA A 31 -5.72 -4.53 -22.10
N ASP A 32 -5.42 -5.24 -23.18
CA ASP A 32 -4.12 -5.86 -23.44
C ASP A 32 -3.04 -4.82 -23.81
N ALA A 33 -3.45 -3.70 -24.43
CA ALA A 33 -2.60 -2.55 -24.72
C ALA A 33 -2.44 -1.62 -23.51
N LEU A 34 -3.15 -1.85 -22.39
CA LEU A 34 -2.92 -1.12 -21.15
C LEU A 34 -1.46 -1.39 -20.74
N PRO A 35 -0.55 -0.40 -20.86
CA PRO A 35 0.85 -0.74 -20.85
C PRO A 35 1.25 -1.23 -19.47
N ARG A 36 1.97 -2.36 -19.41
CA ARG A 36 2.64 -2.80 -18.17
C ARG A 36 3.51 -1.68 -17.59
N ARG A 37 4.02 -0.78 -18.45
CA ARG A 37 4.71 0.45 -18.05
C ARG A 37 3.83 1.40 -17.24
N PHE A 38 2.55 1.54 -17.55
CA PHE A 38 1.61 2.35 -16.76
C PHE A 38 1.39 1.72 -15.38
N ILE A 39 1.17 0.40 -15.31
CA ILE A 39 1.06 -0.33 -14.03
C ILE A 39 2.36 -0.19 -13.23
N LEU A 40 3.51 -0.35 -13.88
CA LEU A 40 4.83 -0.20 -13.26
C LEU A 40 5.06 1.23 -12.76
N LEU A 41 4.72 2.25 -13.56
CA LEU A 41 4.84 3.66 -13.19
C LEU A 41 3.90 3.99 -12.03
N SER A 42 2.65 3.55 -12.07
CA SER A 42 1.72 3.71 -10.95
C SER A 42 2.21 2.98 -9.70
N THR A 43 2.79 1.79 -9.85
CA THR A 43 3.37 1.02 -8.72
C THR A 43 4.62 1.68 -8.16
N LEU A 44 5.53 2.15 -9.01
CA LEU A 44 6.75 2.85 -8.60
C LEU A 44 6.41 4.20 -7.97
N ASN A 45 5.46 4.93 -8.54
CA ASN A 45 4.99 6.20 -7.99
C ASN A 45 4.25 5.98 -6.66
N ALA A 46 3.40 4.96 -6.54
CA ALA A 46 2.75 4.60 -5.29
C ALA A 46 3.76 4.12 -4.23
N LYS A 47 4.81 3.39 -4.64
CA LYS A 47 5.93 3.04 -3.73
C LYS A 47 6.71 4.30 -3.33
N LEU A 48 7.11 5.16 -4.26
CA LEU A 48 7.90 6.35 -3.93
C LEU A 48 7.12 7.34 -3.05
N LEU A 49 5.88 7.67 -3.45
CA LEU A 49 5.01 8.57 -2.69
C LEU A 49 4.52 7.94 -1.39
N GLY A 50 4.23 6.63 -1.39
CA GLY A 50 3.81 5.92 -0.19
C GLY A 50 4.90 5.87 0.88
N PHE A 51 6.17 5.78 0.49
CA PHE A 51 7.29 5.80 1.43
C PHE A 51 7.52 7.18 2.06
N GLU A 52 7.31 8.27 1.31
CA GLU A 52 7.35 9.61 1.91
C GLU A 52 6.17 9.84 2.85
N GLN A 53 4.96 9.40 2.48
CA GLN A 53 3.78 9.49 3.35
C GLN A 53 3.93 8.70 4.65
N ILE A 54 4.63 7.56 4.62
CA ILE A 54 4.90 6.76 5.84
C ILE A 54 5.56 7.62 6.93
N LYS A 55 6.43 8.56 6.56
CA LYS A 55 7.14 9.42 7.53
C LYS A 55 6.18 10.33 8.31
N GLU A 56 5.19 10.89 7.62
CA GLU A 56 4.16 11.77 8.21
C GLU A 56 3.19 10.98 9.11
N LEU A 57 2.94 9.73 8.74
CA LEU A 57 1.97 8.87 9.44
C LEU A 57 2.45 8.41 10.81
N TYR A 58 3.76 8.31 11.06
CA TYR A 58 4.25 7.89 12.37
C TYR A 58 3.77 8.79 13.50
N GLU A 59 3.66 10.10 13.29
CA GLU A 59 3.32 11.06 14.35
C GLU A 59 1.90 10.89 14.90
N THR A 60 1.01 10.30 14.11
CA THR A 60 -0.42 10.11 14.46
C THR A 60 -0.80 8.63 14.62
N ASP A 61 0.13 7.71 14.37
CA ASP A 61 -0.13 6.28 14.46
C ASP A 61 -0.27 5.81 15.91
N SER A 62 -1.33 5.07 16.20
CA SER A 62 -1.64 4.61 17.56
C SER A 62 -0.60 3.68 18.18
N ASN A 63 0.23 3.01 17.36
CA ASN A 63 1.23 2.06 17.84
C ASN A 63 2.64 2.67 17.84
N PHE A 64 2.90 3.60 16.93
CA PHE A 64 4.25 4.12 16.68
C PHE A 64 4.47 5.57 17.07
N ALA A 65 3.44 6.40 17.30
CA ALA A 65 3.62 7.82 17.61
C ALA A 65 4.54 8.07 18.81
N ASP A 66 4.24 7.44 19.95
CA ASP A 66 5.03 7.60 21.17
C ASP A 66 6.47 7.09 20.98
N ILE A 67 6.64 5.96 20.29
CA ILE A 67 7.95 5.36 20.01
C ILE A 67 8.75 6.26 19.07
N TYR A 68 8.12 6.79 18.03
CA TYR A 68 8.72 7.67 17.02
C TYR A 68 9.20 8.98 17.65
N GLN A 69 8.41 9.56 18.56
CA GLN A 69 8.83 10.73 19.34
C GLN A 69 9.97 10.41 20.30
N SER A 70 9.91 9.26 20.98
CA SER A 70 11.00 8.83 21.88
C SER A 70 12.33 8.61 21.14
N CYS A 71 12.27 8.22 19.86
CA CYS A 71 13.43 8.02 19.00
C CYS A 71 13.96 9.31 18.34
N SER A 72 13.46 10.49 18.71
CA SER A 72 13.84 11.77 18.08
C SER A 72 15.31 12.15 18.30
N LYS A 73 15.91 11.77 19.43
CA LYS A 73 17.30 12.09 19.78
C LYS A 73 18.22 10.88 19.88
N TYR A 74 17.71 9.75 20.36
CA TYR A 74 18.46 8.51 20.58
C TYR A 74 17.56 7.30 20.35
N ALA A 75 18.16 6.12 20.13
CA ALA A 75 17.41 4.88 20.03
C ALA A 75 16.60 4.60 21.31
N SER A 76 15.39 4.06 21.16
CA SER A 76 14.51 3.67 22.26
C SER A 76 14.34 2.15 22.27
N GLY A 77 15.06 1.48 23.17
CA GLY A 77 15.13 0.02 23.19
C GLY A 77 15.74 -0.53 21.90
N ARG A 78 14.95 -1.30 21.14
CA ARG A 78 15.35 -1.85 19.82
C ARG A 78 14.87 -1.00 18.64
N TYR A 79 14.23 0.12 18.93
CA TYR A 79 13.74 1.04 17.91
C TYR A 79 14.77 2.12 17.59
N VAL A 80 14.95 2.40 16.31
CA VAL A 80 15.85 3.43 15.79
C VAL A 80 15.11 4.26 14.75
N ARG A 81 15.26 5.59 14.81
CA ARG A 81 14.81 6.49 13.76
C ARG A 81 15.98 6.84 12.85
N GLN A 82 15.83 6.58 11.56
CA GLN A 82 16.86 6.86 10.55
C GLN A 82 16.20 7.43 9.29
N ASP A 83 16.68 8.58 8.81
CA ASP A 83 16.18 9.27 7.62
C ASP A 83 14.64 9.50 7.61
N GLY A 84 14.06 9.70 8.80
CA GLY A 84 12.62 9.87 8.99
C GLY A 84 11.82 8.56 9.05
N PHE A 85 12.46 7.39 8.98
CA PHE A 85 11.83 6.09 9.11
C PHE A 85 12.09 5.47 10.49
N LEU A 86 11.10 4.74 11.01
CA LEU A 86 11.23 3.98 12.24
C LEU A 86 11.57 2.52 11.91
N PHE A 87 12.61 2.00 12.56
CA PHE A 87 13.02 0.61 12.45
C PHE A 87 12.93 -0.07 13.81
N TYR A 88 12.49 -1.32 13.83
CA TYR A 88 12.70 -2.24 14.93
C TYR A 88 13.79 -3.22 14.52
N GLU A 89 14.97 -3.14 15.15
CA GLU A 89 16.19 -3.79 14.66
C GLU A 89 16.43 -3.43 13.18
N ASN A 90 16.37 -4.39 12.26
CA ASN A 90 16.59 -4.18 10.82
C ASN A 90 15.28 -4.20 10.00
N ARG A 91 14.13 -4.03 10.65
CA ARG A 91 12.80 -4.10 10.00
C ARG A 91 12.11 -2.75 10.05
N LEU A 92 11.64 -2.28 8.89
CA LEU A 92 10.85 -1.06 8.78
C LEU A 92 9.50 -1.23 9.49
N CYS A 93 9.18 -0.33 10.40
CA CYS A 93 7.86 -0.26 11.02
C CYS A 93 6.89 0.39 10.02
N VAL A 94 5.83 -0.30 9.62
CA VAL A 94 4.84 0.28 8.71
C VAL A 94 3.66 0.78 9.54
N PRO A 95 3.39 2.10 9.59
CA PRO A 95 2.22 2.64 10.28
C PRO A 95 0.93 2.08 9.70
N ASN A 96 -0.17 2.16 10.46
CA ASN A 96 -1.51 1.84 9.98
C ASN A 96 -1.97 2.89 8.96
N CYS A 97 -1.46 2.75 7.73
CA CYS A 97 -1.95 3.45 6.58
C CYS A 97 -2.65 2.48 5.63
N SER A 98 -3.77 2.92 5.08
CA SER A 98 -4.42 2.26 3.95
C SER A 98 -3.62 2.51 2.67
N LEU A 99 -2.34 2.17 2.64
CA LEU A 99 -1.65 1.91 1.39
C LEU A 99 -2.15 0.55 0.89
N ARG A 100 -3.35 0.57 0.31
CA ARG A 100 -3.89 -0.56 -0.45
C ARG A 100 -2.97 -0.75 -1.66
N ALA A 101 -2.08 -1.74 -1.56
CA ALA A 101 -1.51 -2.39 -2.73
C ALA A 101 -2.58 -3.25 -3.42
#